data_AF-K5DIP1-F1
#
_entry.id   AF-K5DIP1-F1
#
_cell.length_a   1.000
_cell.length_b   1.000
_cell.length_c   1.000
_cell.angle_alpha   90.00
_cell.angle_beta   90.00
_cell.angle_gamma   90.00
#
_symmetry.space_group_name_H-M   'P 1'
#
loop_
_entity.id
_entity.type
_entity.pdbx_description
1 polymer ?
#
loop_
_entity_poly.entity_id
_entity_poly.type
_entity_poly.pdbx_seq_one_letter_code
_entity_poly.pdbx_strand_id
1 'polypeptide(L)'
;MKAKRWKRYRVKDGEKGPIIWEAKRVRVTLKGSDGLPGLSLWLVVARNVLDGELKFFVSNASEFASMAMLLQVAFQRWRVERCFEDQKQEVGLDCYEGRRYLGLKRHLIITSLSYLFLSQ
;
A
#
# COMPACT_ATOMS: atom_id res chain seq x y z
N MET A 1 18.21 -7.41 20.32
CA MET A 1 16.96 -6.62 20.10
C MET A 1 15.84 -7.23 20.93
N LYS A 2 15.25 -6.51 21.90
CA LYS A 2 14.09 -7.04 22.65
C LYS A 2 12.92 -7.27 21.68
N ALA A 3 12.33 -8.45 21.71
CA ALA A 3 11.14 -8.77 20.92
C ALA A 3 10.00 -7.85 21.38
N LYS A 4 9.67 -6.84 20.57
CA LYS A 4 8.48 -6.01 20.83
C LYS A 4 7.25 -6.91 20.80
N ARG A 5 6.43 -6.81 21.85
CA ARG A 5 5.17 -7.55 21.99
C ARG A 5 4.23 -7.20 20.83
N TRP A 6 3.60 -8.21 20.25
CA TRP A 6 2.56 -8.05 19.25
C TRP A 6 1.37 -7.28 19.84
N LYS A 7 0.83 -6.32 19.08
CA LYS A 7 -0.39 -5.60 19.42
C LYS A 7 -1.43 -5.81 18.33
N ARG A 8 -2.69 -6.03 18.73
CA ARG A 8 -3.82 -6.22 17.81
C ARG A 8 -4.34 -4.88 17.31
N TYR A 9 -4.67 -4.84 16.02
CA TYR A 9 -5.24 -3.70 15.32
C TYR A 9 -6.38 -4.18 14.41
N ARG A 10 -7.54 -3.53 14.49
CA ARG A 10 -8.61 -3.69 13.51
C ARG A 10 -8.27 -2.80 12.31
N VAL A 11 -7.99 -3.41 11.16
CA VAL A 11 -7.45 -2.70 9.99
C VAL A 11 -8.56 -2.32 9.01
N LYS A 12 -9.50 -3.23 8.77
CA LYS A 12 -10.66 -3.00 7.89
C LYS A 12 -11.79 -3.94 8.28
N ASP A 13 -13.00 -3.61 7.82
CA ASP A 13 -14.13 -4.53 7.85
C ASP A 13 -14.20 -5.24 6.49
N GLY A 14 -14.13 -6.56 6.50
CA GLY A 14 -14.35 -7.39 5.31
C GLY A 14 -15.77 -7.94 5.29
N GLU A 15 -16.16 -8.56 4.18
CA GLU A 15 -17.49 -9.20 4.04
C GLU A 15 -17.74 -10.28 5.10
N LYS A 16 -16.68 -10.94 5.59
CA LYS A 16 -16.74 -11.97 6.65
C LYS A 16 -16.51 -11.42 8.06
N GLY A 17 -16.54 -10.09 8.24
CA GLY A 17 -16.32 -9.43 9.53
C GLY A 17 -14.98 -8.67 9.64
N PRO A 18 -14.64 -8.18 10.84
CA PRO A 18 -13.47 -7.32 11.04
C PRO A 18 -12.16 -8.09 10.81
N ILE A 19 -11.29 -7.52 9.97
CA ILE A 19 -9.97 -8.06 9.66
C ILE A 19 -8.98 -7.52 10.68
N ILE A 20 -8.55 -8.39 11.58
CA ILE A 20 -7.66 -8.08 12.71
C ILE A 20 -6.25 -8.55 12.39
N TRP A 21 -5.30 -7.62 12.52
CA TRP A 21 -3.87 -7.90 12.36
C TRP A 21 -3.14 -7.64 13.68
N GLU A 22 -2.20 -8.51 14.00
CA GLU A 22 -1.20 -8.25 15.02
C GLU A 22 0.01 -7.61 14.38
N ALA A 23 0.49 -6.49 14.90
CA ALA A 23 1.58 -5.78 14.26
C ALA A 23 2.61 -5.22 15.24
N LYS A 24 3.83 -5.05 14.75
CA LYS A 24 4.94 -4.40 15.44
C LYS A 24 5.76 -3.58 14.46
N ARG A 25 6.45 -2.55 14.96
CA ARG A 25 7.38 -1.73 14.19
C ARG A 25 8.77 -1.67 14.81
N VAL A 26 9.78 -1.67 13.97
CA VAL A 26 11.19 -1.51 14.34
C VAL A 26 11.85 -0.48 13.43
N ARG A 27 12.80 0.28 13.95
CA ARG A 27 13.65 1.13 13.11
C ARG A 27 14.68 0.24 12.41
N VAL A 28 14.78 0.40 11.10
CA VAL A 28 15.81 -0.23 10.27
C VAL A 28 16.57 0.86 9.55
N THR A 29 17.89 0.78 9.57
CA THR A 29 18.74 1.69 8.82
C THR A 29 19.25 0.94 7.61
N LEU A 30 18.92 1.43 6.41
CA LEU A 30 19.45 0.86 5.17
C LEU A 30 20.91 1.27 5.02
N LYS A 31 21.74 0.36 4.51
CA LYS A 31 23.15 0.66 4.22
C LYS A 31 23.22 1.56 2.98
N GLY A 32 23.95 2.66 3.07
CA GLY A 32 24.25 3.55 1.94
C GLY A 32 25.19 2.88 0.93
N SER A 33 25.26 3.43 -0.28
CA SER A 33 26.16 2.93 -1.34
C SER A 33 27.65 3.10 -1.00
N ASP A 34 27.96 4.02 -0.09
CA ASP A 34 29.27 4.25 0.54
C ASP A 34 29.59 3.25 1.68
N GLY A 35 28.63 2.39 2.01
CA GLY A 35 28.74 1.42 3.09
C GLY A 35 28.48 1.98 4.49
N LEU A 36 28.12 3.26 4.61
CA LEU A 36 27.77 3.91 5.88
C LEU A 36 26.27 3.74 6.20
N PRO A 37 25.83 3.98 7.45
CA PRO A 37 24.40 4.01 7.78
C PRO A 37 23.67 5.07 6.97
N GLY A 38 22.75 4.64 6.10
CA GLY A 38 21.94 5.50 5.25
C GLY A 38 20.59 5.84 5.87
N LEU A 39 19.52 5.75 5.07
CA LEU A 39 18.18 6.16 5.46
C LEU A 39 17.60 5.29 6.58
N SER A 40 17.11 5.93 7.65
CA SER A 40 16.40 5.28 8.75
C SER A 40 14.90 5.22 8.46
N LEU A 41 14.37 4.00 8.37
CA LEU A 41 12.99 3.69 8.01
C LEU A 41 12.31 2.90 9.12
N TRP A 42 10.98 2.87 9.09
CA TRP A 42 10.17 1.95 9.87
C TRP A 42 9.97 0.67 9.07
N LEU A 43 10.37 -0.47 9.64
CA LEU A 43 9.89 -1.78 9.21
C LEU A 43 8.67 -2.14 10.06
N VAL A 44 7.54 -2.29 9.39
CA VAL A 44 6.27 -2.77 9.96
C VAL A 44 6.12 -4.23 9.60
N VAL A 45 5.95 -5.07 10.62
CA VAL A 45 5.61 -6.48 10.46
C VAL A 45 4.20 -6.67 10.95
N ALA A 46 3.32 -7.14 10.08
CA ALA A 46 1.93 -7.44 10.37
C ALA A 46 1.70 -8.95 10.20
N ARG A 47 1.01 -9.57 11.15
CA ARG A 47 0.60 -10.96 11.16
C ARG A 47 -0.92 -11.03 11.22
N ASN A 48 -1.53 -11.76 10.29
CA ASN A 48 -2.96 -12.02 10.31
C ASN A 48 -3.27 -13.02 11.45
N VAL A 49 -4.28 -12.72 12.25
CA VAL A 49 -4.64 -13.53 13.42
C VAL A 49 -5.36 -14.84 13.02
N LEU A 50 -6.00 -14.87 11.86
CA LEU A 50 -6.83 -16.00 11.43
C LEU A 50 -6.01 -17.09 10.74
N ASP A 51 -5.16 -16.72 9.78
CA ASP A 51 -4.40 -17.66 8.93
C ASP A 51 -2.88 -17.63 9.20
N GLY A 52 -2.40 -16.69 10.01
CA GLY A 52 -0.97 -16.52 10.30
C GLY A 52 -0.15 -15.84 9.20
N GLU A 53 -0.79 -15.32 8.13
CA GLU A 53 -0.12 -14.62 7.02
C GLU A 53 0.75 -13.47 7.54
N LEU A 54 1.99 -13.36 7.06
CA LEU A 54 2.91 -12.28 7.40
C LEU A 54 3.06 -11.29 6.26
N LYS A 55 2.91 -10.00 6.57
CA LYS A 55 3.17 -8.88 5.67
C LYS A 55 4.24 -7.96 6.22
N PHE A 56 5.11 -7.50 5.33
CA PHE A 56 6.20 -6.61 5.64
C PHE A 56 6.02 -5.31 4.86
N PHE A 57 6.09 -4.18 5.56
CA PHE A 57 6.00 -2.86 4.96
C PHE A 57 7.15 -1.99 5.45
N VAL A 58 7.62 -1.11 4.57
CA VAL A 58 8.64 -0.12 4.91
C VAL A 58 8.03 1.27 4.77
N SER A 59 8.32 2.16 5.72
CA SER A 59 7.81 3.53 5.71
C SER A 59 8.86 4.53 6.17
N ASN A 60 8.95 5.65 5.46
CA ASN A 60 9.75 6.82 5.84
C ASN A 60 8.96 7.80 6.75
N ALA A 61 7.80 7.38 7.27
CA ALA A 61 6.97 8.23 8.11
C ALA A 61 7.71 8.76 9.35
N SER A 62 7.26 9.92 9.82
CA SER A 62 7.74 10.53 11.06
C SER A 62 7.61 9.56 12.24
N GLU A 63 8.43 9.76 13.27
CA GLU A 63 8.36 8.96 14.50
C GLU A 63 7.05 9.12 15.26
N PHE A 64 6.39 10.28 15.09
CA PHE A 64 5.07 10.60 15.64
C PHE A 64 3.93 9.86 14.92
N ALA A 65 4.18 9.25 13.75
CA ALA A 65 3.17 8.47 13.06
C ALA A 65 2.72 7.30 13.94
N SER A 66 1.41 7.17 14.15
CA SER A 66 0.88 6.08 14.96
C SER A 66 0.96 4.74 14.22
N MET A 67 1.00 3.63 14.96
CA MET A 67 0.96 2.30 14.33
C MET A 67 -0.34 2.08 13.54
N ALA A 68 -1.46 2.63 14.03
CA ALA A 68 -2.74 2.54 13.34
C ALA A 68 -2.70 3.26 11.99
N MET A 69 -2.12 4.46 11.92
CA MET A 69 -1.94 5.20 10.68
C MET A 69 -1.03 4.46 9.70
N LEU A 70 0.08 3.89 10.18
CA LEU A 70 0.98 3.09 9.34
C LEU A 70 0.28 1.89 8.73
N LEU A 71 -0.52 1.17 9.52
CA LEU A 71 -1.30 0.03 9.04
C LEU A 71 -2.41 0.48 8.07
N GLN A 72 -3.13 1.56 8.38
CA GLN A 72 -4.16 2.09 7.50
C GLN A 72 -3.59 2.40 6.11
N VAL A 73 -2.45 3.10 6.03
CA VAL A 73 -1.79 3.40 4.75
C VAL A 73 -1.26 2.12 4.09
N ALA A 74 -0.61 1.24 4.85
CA ALA A 74 -0.04 -0.01 4.32
C ALA A 74 -1.10 -0.91 3.65
N PHE A 75 -2.29 -1.00 4.23
CA PHE A 75 -3.38 -1.83 3.72
C PHE A 75 -4.27 -1.13 2.69
N GLN A 76 -4.07 0.17 2.42
CA GLN A 76 -4.77 0.91 1.36
C GLN A 76 -4.27 0.58 -0.05
N ARG A 77 -3.12 -0.11 -0.20
CA ARG A 77 -2.57 -0.48 -1.53
C ARG A 77 -3.59 -1.21 -2.43
N TRP A 78 -4.42 -2.07 -1.84
CA TRP A 78 -5.48 -2.78 -2.57
C TRP A 78 -6.44 -1.82 -3.29
N ARG A 79 -6.72 -0.63 -2.73
CA ARG A 79 -7.57 0.37 -3.40
C ARG A 79 -6.97 0.86 -4.72
N VAL A 80 -5.65 0.91 -4.82
CA VAL A 80 -4.96 1.28 -6.07
C VAL A 80 -5.15 0.20 -7.12
N GLU A 81 -4.98 -1.07 -6.73
CA GLU A 81 -5.22 -2.21 -7.62
C GLU A 81 -6.67 -2.24 -8.10
N ARG A 82 -7.63 -2.00 -7.18
CA ARG A 82 -9.05 -1.92 -7.52
C ARG A 82 -9.36 -0.77 -8.48
N CYS A 83 -8.78 0.42 -8.24
CA CYS A 83 -8.93 1.57 -9.13
C CYS A 83 -8.44 1.26 -10.56
N PHE A 84 -7.32 0.54 -10.70
CA PHE A 84 -6.84 0.11 -12.02
C PHE A 84 -7.73 -0.96 -12.67
N GLU A 85 -8.27 -1.88 -11.87
CA GLU A 85 -9.21 -2.91 -12.35
C GLU A 85 -10.48 -2.25 -12.92
N ASP A 86 -11.11 -1.37 -12.14
CA ASP A 86 -12.31 -0.65 -12.57
C ASP A 86 -12.02 0.23 -13.80
N GLN A 87 -10.85 0.89 -13.86
CA GLN A 87 -10.48 1.69 -15.02
C GLN A 87 -10.37 0.89 -16.32
N LYS A 88 -9.92 -0.37 -16.25
CA LYS A 88 -9.89 -1.25 -17.41
C LYS A 88 -11.29 -1.68 -17.81
N GLN A 89 -12.09 -2.12 -16.84
CA GLN A 89 -13.42 -2.67 -17.07
C GLN A 89 -14.43 -1.61 -17.54
N GLU A 90 -14.41 -0.42 -16.95
CA GLU A 90 -15.48 0.57 -17.10
C GLU A 90 -15.14 1.68 -18.11
N VAL A 91 -13.86 2.08 -18.22
CA VAL A 91 -13.44 3.21 -19.08
C VAL A 91 -12.36 2.84 -20.10
N GLY A 92 -12.07 1.55 -20.27
CA GLY A 92 -11.21 1.04 -21.33
C GLY A 92 -9.74 1.48 -21.21
N LEU A 93 -9.19 1.52 -20.00
CA LEU A 93 -7.76 1.84 -19.77
C LEU A 93 -6.81 0.99 -20.62
N ASP A 94 -7.16 -0.27 -20.88
CA ASP A 94 -6.39 -1.24 -21.66
C ASP A 94 -6.82 -1.36 -23.13
N CYS A 95 -7.79 -0.55 -23.59
CA CYS A 95 -8.29 -0.56 -24.97
C CYS A 95 -7.45 0.30 -25.95
N TYR A 96 -6.22 0.69 -25.59
CA TYR A 96 -5.36 1.46 -26.49
C TYR A 96 -4.65 0.56 -27.52
N GLU A 97 -5.01 0.68 -28.79
CA GLU A 97 -4.43 -0.12 -29.89
C GLU A 97 -3.42 0.65 -30.78
N GLY A 98 -3.11 1.91 -30.43
CA GLY A 98 -2.17 2.73 -31.20
C GLY A 98 -0.71 2.34 -30.95
N ARG A 99 0.20 2.84 -31.81
CA ARG A 99 1.65 2.56 -31.73
C ARG A 99 2.51 3.74 -31.31
N ARG A 100 1.89 4.87 -30.95
CA ARG A 100 2.61 6.11 -30.60
C ARG A 100 2.65 6.27 -29.08
N TYR A 101 3.85 6.41 -28.52
CA TYR A 101 4.00 6.65 -27.07
C TYR A 101 3.22 7.87 -26.57
N LEU A 102 3.17 8.95 -27.36
CA LEU A 102 2.37 10.12 -27.00
C LEU A 102 0.86 9.82 -26.99
N GLY A 103 0.38 8.95 -27.89
CA GLY A 103 -1.01 8.51 -27.91
C GLY A 103 -1.35 7.66 -26.68
N LEU A 104 -0.48 6.71 -26.33
CA LEU A 104 -0.63 5.90 -25.11
C LEU A 104 -0.72 6.79 -23.87
N LYS A 105 0.18 7.77 -23.72
CA LYS A 105 0.14 8.70 -22.57
C LYS A 105 -1.17 9.48 -22.50
N ARG A 106 -1.65 10.00 -23.64
CA ARG A 106 -2.93 10.74 -23.69
C ARG A 106 -4.11 9.85 -23.30
N HIS A 107 -4.13 8.61 -23.79
CA HIS A 107 -5.14 7.62 -23.41
C HIS A 107 -5.17 7.38 -21.91
N LEU A 108 -4.02 7.03 -21.30
CA LEU A 108 -3.89 6.78 -19.87
C LEU A 108 -4.37 7.97 -19.00
N ILE A 109 -4.06 9.20 -19.42
CA ILE A 109 -4.48 10.41 -18.70
C ILE A 109 -5.99 10.61 -18.80
N ILE A 110 -6.56 10.50 -20.01
CA ILE A 110 -7.99 10.72 -20.24
C ILE A 110 -8.81 9.66 -19.51
N THR A 111 -8.46 8.37 -19.61
CA THR A 111 -9.17 7.30 -18.89
C THR A 111 -9.08 7.46 -17.38
N SER A 112 -7.93 7.87 -16.84
CA SER A 112 -7.78 8.16 -15.40
C SER A 112 -8.67 9.32 -14.96
N LEU A 113 -8.74 10.40 -15.74
CA LEU A 113 -9.60 11.56 -15.46
C LEU A 113 -11.09 11.21 -15.57
N SER A 114 -11.47 10.45 -16.60
CA SER A 114 -12.85 9.97 -16.79
C SER A 114 -13.29 9.11 -15.62
N TYR A 115 -12.45 8.18 -15.16
CA TYR A 115 -12.77 7.37 -13.98
C TYR A 115 -12.92 8.23 -12.73
N LEU A 116 -12.00 9.18 -12.48
CA LEU A 116 -12.11 10.10 -11.34
C LEU A 116 -13.42 10.91 -11.35
N PHE A 117 -13.92 11.28 -12.54
CA PHE A 117 -15.19 11.98 -12.69
C PHE A 117 -16.38 11.06 -12.38
N LEU A 118 -16.33 9.79 -12.82
CA LEU A 118 -17.41 8.82 -12.63
C LEU A 118 -17.45 8.20 -11.23
N SER A 119 -16.32 8.16 -10.52
CA SER A 119 -16.19 7.51 -9.20
C SER A 119 -16.48 8.44 -8.01
N GLN A 120 -16.87 9.69 -8.26
CA GLN A 120 -17.25 10.67 -7.23
C GLN A 120 -18.75 10.56 -6.92
#